data_AF-A0A3D2S940-F1
#
_entry.id   AF-A0A3D2S940-F1
#
_cell.length_a   1.000
_cell.length_b   1.000
_cell.length_c   1.000
_cell.angle_alpha   90.00
_cell.angle_beta   90.00
_cell.angle_gamma   90.00
#
_symmetry.space_group_name_H-M   'P 1'
#
loop_
_entity.id
_entity.type
_entity.pdbx_description
1 polymer ?
#
loop_
_entity_poly.entity_id
_entity_poly.type
_entity_poly.pdbx_seq_one_letter_code
_entity_poly.pdbx_strand_id
1 'polypeptide(L)'
;MEKDRLKTPLQFISSVYSNLYFSSIPSNILDNLVLYRQSIGDKGLVNEMIINAMLEDPLVLINIPDDVAMRSDVSEFITTTSLRFYLRYPTEYEAYGLRELIESDTEMSAVDVYRAFLLSNEYQFY
;
A
#
# COMPACT_ATOMS: atom_id res chain seq x y z
N MET A 1 -5.22 -15.80 -9.93
CA MET A 1 -5.39 -15.02 -11.16
C MET A 1 -4.26 -14.03 -11.19
N GLU A 2 -3.47 -14.03 -12.26
CA GLU A 2 -2.39 -13.07 -12.44
C GLU A 2 -3.00 -11.72 -12.85
N LYS A 3 -2.54 -10.64 -12.23
CA LYS A 3 -2.94 -9.28 -12.57
C LYS A 3 -2.13 -8.82 -13.77
N ASP A 4 -2.75 -8.75 -14.94
CA ASP A 4 -2.07 -8.49 -16.22
C ASP A 4 -2.29 -7.07 -16.75
N ARG A 5 -3.18 -6.29 -16.11
CA ARG A 5 -3.54 -4.94 -16.56
C ARG A 5 -3.00 -3.86 -15.64
N LEU A 6 -2.18 -2.97 -16.20
CA LEU A 6 -1.69 -1.79 -15.50
C LEU A 6 -2.86 -0.86 -15.16
N LYS A 7 -2.95 -0.44 -13.90
CA LYS A 7 -3.92 0.57 -13.46
C LYS A 7 -3.67 1.90 -14.17
N THR A 8 -4.73 2.52 -14.66
CA THR A 8 -4.71 3.94 -15.06
C THR A 8 -4.36 4.82 -13.85
N PRO A 9 -3.88 6.08 -14.06
CA PRO A 9 -3.60 7.00 -12.97
C PRO A 9 -4.77 7.16 -11.99
N LEU A 10 -5.98 7.27 -12.54
CA LEU A 10 -7.22 7.37 -11.78
C LEU A 10 -7.45 6.12 -10.94
N GLN A 11 -7.36 4.93 -11.54
CA GLN A 11 -7.55 3.67 -10.80
C GLN A 11 -6.50 3.49 -9.70
N PHE A 12 -5.24 3.83 -9.97
CA PHE A 12 -4.16 3.72 -8.99
C PHE A 12 -4.42 4.61 -7.78
N ILE A 13 -4.60 5.92 -7.99
CA ILE A 13 -4.78 6.89 -6.89
C ILE A 13 -6.06 6.57 -6.10
N SER A 14 -7.16 6.26 -6.77
CA SER A 14 -8.40 5.87 -6.11
C SER A 14 -8.25 4.59 -5.30
N SER A 15 -7.48 3.61 -5.79
CA SER A 15 -7.24 2.35 -5.08
C SER A 15 -6.37 2.55 -3.84
N VAL A 16 -5.29 3.34 -3.93
CA VAL A 16 -4.45 3.67 -2.77
C VAL A 16 -5.31 4.33 -1.69
N TYR A 17 -6.07 5.36 -2.09
CA TYR A 17 -6.91 6.10 -1.16
C TYR A 17 -7.97 5.21 -0.51
N SER A 18 -8.70 4.39 -1.29
CA SER A 18 -9.73 3.52 -0.73
C SER A 18 -9.18 2.47 0.23
N ASN A 19 -7.98 1.95 -0.02
CA ASN A 19 -7.36 0.96 0.86
C ASN A 19 -6.79 1.55 2.17
N LEU A 20 -6.47 2.84 2.19
CA LEU A 20 -5.91 3.53 3.36
C LEU A 20 -6.96 4.28 4.19
N TYR A 21 -7.89 4.96 3.52
CA TYR A 21 -8.92 5.80 4.16
C TYR A 21 -10.27 5.10 4.30
N PHE A 22 -10.44 3.88 3.76
CA PHE A 22 -11.71 3.15 3.71
C PHE A 22 -12.88 3.97 3.17
N SER A 23 -12.60 4.90 2.26
CA SER A 23 -13.56 5.83 1.68
C SER A 23 -13.16 6.18 0.24
N SER A 24 -14.07 6.81 -0.49
CA SER A 24 -13.77 7.30 -1.83
C SER A 24 -13.07 8.66 -1.76
N ILE A 25 -12.01 8.82 -2.54
CA ILE A 25 -11.31 10.10 -2.67
C ILE A 25 -12.25 11.18 -3.25
N PRO A 26 -12.29 12.41 -2.70
CA PRO A 26 -13.04 13.50 -3.29
C PRO A 26 -12.57 13.81 -4.72
N SER A 27 -13.51 13.99 -5.66
CA SER A 27 -13.19 14.14 -7.09
C SER A 27 -12.22 15.28 -7.38
N ASN A 28 -12.36 16.43 -6.72
CA ASN A 28 -11.47 17.57 -6.89
C ASN A 28 -10.02 17.27 -6.48
N ILE A 29 -9.82 16.44 -5.44
CA ILE A 29 -8.49 16.02 -5.01
C ILE A 29 -7.92 15.01 -6.01
N LEU A 30 -8.73 14.04 -6.42
CA LEU A 30 -8.34 13.01 -7.40
C LEU A 30 -7.91 13.63 -8.73
N ASP A 31 -8.69 14.57 -9.27
CA ASP A 31 -8.40 15.24 -10.55
C ASP A 31 -7.06 15.98 -10.49
N ASN A 32 -6.78 16.66 -9.37
CA ASN A 32 -5.51 17.35 -9.16
C ASN A 32 -4.33 16.36 -9.08
N LEU A 33 -4.44 15.28 -8.31
CA LEU A 33 -3.38 14.29 -8.19
C LEU A 33 -3.10 13.59 -9.53
N VAL A 34 -4.15 13.30 -10.32
CA VAL A 34 -4.01 12.76 -11.68
C VAL A 34 -3.28 13.77 -12.57
N LEU A 35 -3.64 15.05 -12.52
CA LEU A 35 -2.97 16.10 -13.29
C LEU A 35 -1.48 16.23 -12.92
N TYR A 36 -1.15 16.28 -11.63
CA TYR A 36 0.25 16.38 -11.16
C TYR A 36 1.06 15.15 -11.54
N ARG A 37 0.48 13.96 -11.41
CA ARG A 37 1.13 12.74 -11.87
C ARG A 37 1.36 12.77 -13.38
N GLN A 38 0.45 13.35 -14.17
CA GLN A 38 0.63 13.46 -15.61
C GLN A 38 1.74 14.46 -16.01
N SER A 39 1.92 15.55 -15.26
CA SER A 39 2.90 16.58 -15.58
C SER A 39 4.36 16.20 -15.30
N ILE A 40 4.61 15.20 -14.45
CA ILE A 40 5.97 14.77 -14.07
C ILE A 40 6.40 13.52 -14.86
N GLY A 41 7.60 13.51 -15.44
CA GLY A 41 8.08 12.38 -16.26
C GLY A 41 8.22 11.07 -15.47
N ASP A 42 8.80 11.14 -14.28
CA ASP A 42 8.96 9.99 -13.38
C ASP A 42 7.65 9.70 -12.64
N LYS A 43 6.90 8.71 -13.13
CA LYS A 43 5.63 8.31 -12.55
C LYS A 43 5.80 7.49 -11.27
N GLY A 44 6.94 6.83 -11.09
CA GLY A 44 7.24 6.05 -9.89
C GLY A 44 7.45 6.98 -8.70
N LEU A 45 8.28 8.02 -8.90
CA LEU A 45 8.54 9.03 -7.87
C LEU A 45 7.26 9.72 -7.41
N VAL A 46 6.38 10.13 -8.33
CA VAL A 46 5.11 10.78 -7.92
C VAL A 46 4.19 9.81 -7.19
N ASN A 47 4.13 8.55 -7.61
CA ASN A 47 3.36 7.54 -6.90
C ASN A 47 3.86 7.37 -5.46
N GLU A 48 5.18 7.34 -5.27
CA GLU A 48 5.81 7.26 -3.96
C GLU A 48 5.48 8.50 -3.10
N MET A 49 5.59 9.70 -3.66
CA MET A 49 5.22 10.93 -2.96
C MET A 49 3.74 10.92 -2.51
N ILE A 50 2.84 10.48 -3.38
CA ILE A 50 1.40 10.37 -3.07
C ILE A 50 1.18 9.34 -1.94
N ILE A 51 1.80 8.17 -2.04
CA ILE A 51 1.69 7.11 -1.02
C ILE A 51 2.22 7.60 0.33
N ASN A 52 3.42 8.20 0.35
CA ASN A 52 4.04 8.68 1.58
C ASN A 52 3.20 9.79 2.23
N ALA A 53 2.70 10.75 1.45
CA ALA A 53 1.83 11.80 1.98
C ALA A 53 0.53 11.22 2.61
N MET A 54 -0.04 10.16 2.04
CA MET A 54 -1.21 9.49 2.63
C MET A 54 -0.84 8.67 3.87
N LEU A 55 0.31 8.01 3.90
CA LEU A 55 0.77 7.24 5.06
C LEU A 55 1.20 8.13 6.25
N GLU A 56 1.44 9.41 6.01
CA GLU A 56 1.71 10.42 7.06
C GLU A 56 0.43 11.07 7.60
N ASP A 57 -0.73 10.85 6.95
CA ASP A 57 -2.01 11.43 7.38
C ASP A 57 -2.50 10.77 8.68
N PRO A 58 -2.79 11.53 9.76
CA PRO A 58 -3.33 10.99 11.00
C PRO A 58 -4.61 10.16 10.81
N LEU A 59 -5.44 10.47 9.82
CA LEU A 59 -6.65 9.69 9.51
C LEU A 59 -6.34 8.32 8.92
N VAL A 60 -5.17 8.15 8.29
CA VAL A 60 -4.69 6.85 7.81
C VAL A 60 -3.94 6.12 8.91
N LEU A 61 -3.11 6.81 9.70
CA LEU A 61 -2.35 6.18 10.78
C LEU A 61 -3.23 5.45 11.78
N ILE A 62 -4.42 5.97 12.10
CA ILE A 62 -5.40 5.27 12.97
C ILE A 62 -5.97 3.98 12.39
N ASN A 63 -5.84 3.78 11.07
CA ASN A 63 -6.36 2.63 10.33
C ASN A 63 -5.28 1.55 10.08
N ILE A 64 -4.04 1.83 10.46
CA ILE A 64 -2.90 0.90 10.35
C ILE A 64 -2.71 0.26 11.73
N PRO A 65 -2.57 -1.07 11.83
CA PRO A 65 -2.19 -1.71 13.09
C PRO A 65 -0.89 -1.10 13.64
N ASP A 66 -0.81 -0.88 14.95
CA ASP A 66 0.46 -0.47 15.55
C ASP A 66 1.50 -1.61 15.52
N ASP A 67 2.75 -1.28 15.81
CA ASP A 67 3.86 -2.23 15.70
C ASP A 67 3.72 -3.40 16.69
N VAL A 68 3.06 -3.17 17.83
CA VAL A 68 2.79 -4.20 18.84
C VAL A 68 1.76 -5.19 18.31
N ALA A 69 0.66 -4.70 17.72
CA ALA A 69 -0.37 -5.52 17.10
C ALA A 69 0.21 -6.34 15.93
N MET A 70 1.00 -5.73 15.05
CA MET A 70 1.71 -6.43 13.97
C MET A 70 2.61 -7.54 14.53
N ARG A 71 3.40 -7.28 15.57
CA ARG A 71 4.33 -8.27 16.16
C ARG A 71 3.61 -9.34 17.01
N SER A 72 2.39 -9.09 17.46
CA SER A 72 1.60 -10.08 18.21
C SER A 72 1.17 -11.28 17.35
N ASP A 73 0.93 -11.05 16.06
CA ASP A 73 0.73 -12.10 15.05
C ASP A 73 1.17 -11.60 13.66
N VAL A 74 2.45 -11.83 13.35
CA VAL A 74 3.05 -11.44 12.07
C VAL A 74 2.40 -12.18 10.89
N SER A 75 1.97 -13.43 11.09
CA SER A 75 1.40 -14.25 10.01
C SER A 75 0.01 -13.76 9.62
N GLU A 76 -0.83 -13.41 10.60
CA GLU A 76 -2.12 -12.77 10.38
C GLU A 76 -1.95 -11.39 9.75
N PHE A 77 -1.00 -10.58 10.23
CA PHE A 77 -0.71 -9.26 9.67
C PHE A 77 -0.32 -9.34 8.18
N ILE A 78 0.60 -10.23 7.79
CA ILE A 78 0.99 -10.42 6.39
C ILE A 78 -0.20 -10.85 5.53
N THR A 79 -1.00 -11.78 6.03
CA THR A 79 -2.16 -12.33 5.31
C THR A 79 -3.22 -11.24 5.07
N THR A 80 -3.58 -10.50 6.10
CA THR A 80 -4.58 -9.42 6.01
C THR A 80 -4.10 -8.28 5.13
N THR A 81 -2.81 -7.92 5.20
CA THR A 81 -2.17 -6.91 4.34
C THR A 81 -2.17 -7.33 2.87
N SER A 82 -1.83 -8.59 2.58
CA SER A 82 -1.87 -9.16 1.23
C SER A 82 -3.28 -9.20 0.66
N LEU A 83 -4.27 -9.61 1.46
CA LEU A 83 -5.67 -9.60 1.05
C LEU A 83 -6.17 -8.18 0.78
N ARG A 84 -5.78 -7.19 1.60
CA ARG A 84 -6.15 -5.79 1.40
C ARG A 84 -5.60 -5.23 0.09
N PHE A 85 -4.29 -5.32 -0.11
CA PHE A 85 -3.64 -4.62 -1.22
C PHE A 85 -3.57 -5.44 -2.51
N TYR A 86 -3.45 -6.76 -2.40
CA TYR A 86 -3.29 -7.65 -3.54
C TYR A 86 -4.53 -8.49 -3.87
N LEU A 87 -5.53 -8.54 -2.98
CA LEU A 87 -6.75 -9.35 -3.15
C LEU A 87 -6.46 -10.85 -3.31
N ARG A 88 -5.39 -11.33 -2.68
CA ARG A 88 -5.01 -12.74 -2.63
C ARG A 88 -4.24 -13.06 -1.36
N TYR A 89 -4.17 -14.35 -1.05
CA TYR A 89 -3.24 -14.84 -0.05
C TYR A 89 -1.79 -14.72 -0.55
N PRO A 90 -0.83 -14.47 0.35
CA PRO A 90 0.58 -14.60 0.01
C PRO A 90 0.88 -16.06 -0.36
N THR A 91 1.85 -16.26 -1.24
CA THR A 91 2.46 -17.58 -1.42
C THR A 91 3.25 -17.96 -0.17
N GLU A 92 3.56 -19.25 0.01
CA GLU A 92 4.37 -19.72 1.14
C GLU A 92 5.73 -19.01 1.20
N TYR A 93 6.34 -18.75 0.03
CA TYR A 93 7.63 -18.07 -0.05
C TYR A 93 7.54 -16.59 0.32
N GLU A 94 6.51 -15.88 -0.15
CA GLU A 94 6.26 -14.48 0.26
C GLU A 94 5.98 -14.38 1.76
N ALA A 95 5.14 -15.27 2.30
CA ALA A 95 4.82 -15.29 3.71
C ALA A 95 6.07 -15.53 4.56
N TYR A 96 6.92 -16.49 4.18
CA TYR A 96 8.19 -16.74 4.83
C TYR A 96 9.10 -15.51 4.77
N GLY A 97 9.37 -14.98 3.58
CA GLY A 97 10.30 -13.85 3.41
C GLY A 97 9.87 -12.58 4.12
N LEU A 98 8.57 -12.24 4.08
CA LEU A 98 8.03 -11.10 4.81
C LEU A 98 8.09 -11.30 6.32
N ARG A 99 7.83 -12.52 6.81
CA ARG A 99 7.95 -12.81 8.24
C ARG A 99 9.39 -12.64 8.71
N GLU A 100 10.36 -13.22 8.01
CA GLU A 100 11.78 -13.06 8.36
C GLU A 100 12.21 -11.59 8.31
N LEU A 101 11.76 -10.82 7.30
CA LEU A 101 12.05 -9.39 7.20
C LEU A 101 11.53 -8.61 8.42
N ILE A 102 10.30 -8.89 8.83
CA ILE A 102 9.62 -8.23 9.94
C ILE A 102 10.23 -8.66 11.29
N GLU A 103 10.52 -9.94 11.47
CA GLU A 103 11.02 -10.47 12.75
C GLU A 103 12.50 -10.16 12.98
N SER A 104 13.30 -10.05 11.91
CA SER A 104 14.74 -9.75 12.01
C SER A 104 15.04 -8.26 12.21
N ASP A 105 14.13 -7.36 11.83
CA ASP A 105 14.23 -5.92 12.04
C ASP A 105 13.18 -5.46 13.07
N THR A 106 13.62 -5.24 14.31
CA THR A 106 12.72 -4.79 15.39
C THR A 106 12.29 -3.33 15.27
N GLU A 107 12.95 -2.54 14.40
CA GLU A 107 12.60 -1.13 14.16
C GLU A 107 11.63 -0.96 12.98
N MET A 108 11.43 -2.01 12.17
CA MET A 108 10.49 -1.98 11.06
C MET A 108 9.05 -1.82 11.55
N SER A 109 8.43 -0.71 11.16
CA SER A 109 7.06 -0.38 11.53
C SER A 109 6.03 -0.99 10.60
N ALA A 110 4.77 -1.07 11.05
CA ALA A 110 3.66 -1.51 10.21
C ALA A 110 3.45 -0.58 9.00
N VAL A 111 3.75 0.71 9.18
CA VAL A 111 3.70 1.71 8.11
C VAL A 111 4.73 1.41 7.03
N ASP A 112 5.94 0.96 7.40
CA ASP A 112 6.98 0.57 6.44
C ASP A 112 6.55 -0.63 5.59
N VAL A 113 5.90 -1.62 6.22
CA VAL A 113 5.36 -2.77 5.49
C VAL A 113 4.24 -2.34 4.54
N TYR A 114 3.30 -1.50 5.00
CA TYR A 114 2.24 -0.94 4.14
C TYR A 114 2.83 -0.18 2.94
N ARG A 115 3.86 0.64 3.19
CA ARG A 115 4.59 1.36 2.14
C ARG A 115 5.19 0.39 1.12
N ALA A 116 5.88 -0.67 1.57
CA ALA A 116 6.46 -1.67 0.68
C ALA A 116 5.40 -2.36 -0.20
N PHE A 117 4.23 -2.68 0.37
CA PHE A 117 3.13 -3.28 -0.39
C PHE A 117 2.56 -2.33 -1.45
N LEU A 118 2.35 -1.05 -1.11
CA LEU A 118 1.80 -0.06 -2.03
C LEU A 118 2.78 0.33 -3.15
N LEU A 119 4.09 0.27 -2.89
CA LEU A 119 5.16 0.55 -3.86
C LEU A 119 5.49 -0.64 -4.76
N SER A 120 5.06 -1.86 -4.41
CA SER A 120 5.29 -3.06 -5.20
C SER A 120 4.75 -2.92 -6.62
N ASN A 121 5.47 -3.49 -7.59
CA ASN A 121 5.00 -3.61 -8.96
C ASN A 121 3.63 -4.30 -9.03
N GLU A 122 3.40 -5.34 -8.23
CA GLU A 122 2.12 -6.06 -8.22
C GLU A 122 0.94 -5.15 -7.87
N TYR A 123 1.14 -4.18 -6.98
CA TYR A 123 0.09 -3.23 -6.62
C TYR A 123 -0.34 -2.36 -7.80
N GLN A 124 0.53 -2.16 -8.79
CA GLN A 124 0.23 -1.36 -9.97
C GLN A 124 -0.72 -2.08 -10.95
N PHE A 125 -0.92 -3.40 -10.80
CA PHE A 125 -1.76 -4.19 -11.70
C PHE A 125 -3.08 -4.60 -11.03
N TYR A 126 -4.08 -4.97 -11.85
CA TYR A 126 -5.34 -5.55 -11.41
C TYR A 126 -5.81 -6.65 -12.37
#